data_AF-A0A1C5ERY8-F1
#
_entry.id   AF-A0A1C5ERY8-F1
#
_cell.length_a   1.000
_cell.length_b   1.000
_cell.length_c   1.000
_cell.angle_alpha   90.00
_cell.angle_beta   90.00
_cell.angle_gamma   90.00
#
_symmetry.space_group_name_H-M   'P 1'
#
loop_
_entity.id
_entity.type
_entity.pdbx_description
1 polymer ?
#
loop_
_entity_poly.entity_id
_entity_poly.type
_entity_poly.pdbx_seq_one_letter_code
_entity_poly.pdbx_strand_id
1 'polypeptide(L)'
;MTASLDSAYWLGLLISVVLPVLVGLVTTRVVNAGVKATLLLALSTLNGFLVELGAPGDDYSVGTAAVLALVSFATGVLMHFGLYKPTGIAGRAQDVGSKTSTPRTI
;
A
#
# COMPACT_ATOMS: atom_id res chain seq x y z
N MET A 1 -4.91 -8.40 -32.08
CA MET A 1 -5.21 -7.66 -30.84
C MET A 1 -5.84 -8.61 -29.81
N THR A 2 -5.10 -9.61 -29.34
CA THR A 2 -5.60 -10.66 -28.43
C THR A 2 -4.61 -10.98 -27.30
N ALA A 3 -3.30 -10.85 -27.55
CA ALA A 3 -2.26 -11.14 -26.57
C ALA A 3 -2.36 -10.32 -25.27
N SER A 4 -2.77 -9.05 -25.33
CA SER A 4 -2.84 -8.16 -24.17
C SER A 4 -3.97 -8.53 -23.20
N LEU A 5 -5.14 -8.91 -23.75
CA LEU A 5 -6.28 -9.39 -22.97
C LEU A 5 -5.93 -10.74 -22.32
N ASP A 6 -5.39 -11.69 -23.10
CA ASP A 6 -4.93 -12.98 -22.56
C ASP A 6 -3.92 -12.76 -21.43
N SER A 7 -2.86 -11.95 -21.64
CA SER A 7 -1.85 -11.71 -20.61
C SER A 7 -2.43 -11.08 -19.34
N ALA A 8 -3.37 -10.14 -19.46
CA ALA A 8 -4.03 -9.51 -18.32
C ALA A 8 -4.89 -10.50 -17.53
N TYR A 9 -5.65 -11.35 -18.24
CA TYR A 9 -6.47 -12.40 -17.63
C TYR A 9 -5.60 -13.45 -16.92
N TRP A 10 -4.52 -13.91 -17.55
CA TRP A 10 -3.58 -14.87 -16.96
C TRP A 10 -2.84 -14.28 -15.76
N LEU A 11 -2.43 -13.01 -15.83
CA LEU A 11 -1.79 -12.30 -14.73
C LEU A 11 -2.77 -12.10 -13.56
N GLY A 12 -4.00 -11.67 -13.83
CA GLY A 12 -5.06 -11.54 -12.83
C GLY A 12 -5.40 -12.86 -12.15
N LEU A 13 -5.48 -13.95 -12.92
CA LEU A 13 -5.70 -15.30 -12.40
C LEU A 13 -4.55 -15.72 -11.48
N LEU A 14 -3.30 -15.56 -11.92
CA LEU A 14 -2.12 -15.87 -11.13
C LEU A 14 -2.12 -15.09 -9.81
N ILE A 15 -2.38 -13.77 -9.85
CA ILE A 15 -2.41 -12.90 -8.67
C ILE A 15 -3.50 -13.36 -7.69
N SER A 16 -4.70 -13.69 -8.17
CA SER A 16 -5.83 -14.11 -7.34
C SER A 16 -5.55 -15.37 -6.49
N VAL A 17 -4.66 -16.24 -6.95
CA VAL A 17 -4.29 -17.48 -6.25
C VAL A 17 -3.00 -17.30 -5.45
N VAL A 18 -1.96 -16.73 -6.05
CA VAL A 18 -0.63 -16.66 -5.43
C VAL A 18 -0.59 -15.64 -4.30
N LEU A 19 -1.23 -14.48 -4.47
CA LEU A 19 -1.16 -13.42 -3.48
C LEU A 19 -1.78 -13.82 -2.13
N PRO A 20 -3.01 -14.40 -2.06
CA PRO A 20 -3.57 -14.85 -0.79
C PRO A 20 -2.73 -15.94 -0.11
N VAL A 21 -2.07 -16.81 -0.87
CA VAL A 21 -1.16 -17.83 -0.31
C VAL A 21 0.05 -17.18 0.34
N LEU A 22 0.66 -16.18 -0.30
CA LEU A 22 1.77 -15.43 0.30
C LEU A 22 1.31 -14.66 1.55
N VAL A 23 0.12 -14.05 1.53
CA VAL A 23 -0.48 -13.40 2.70
C VAL A 23 -0.69 -14.42 3.83
N GLY A 24 -1.24 -15.59 3.53
CA GLY A 24 -1.42 -16.70 4.46
C GLY A 24 -0.11 -17.18 5.06
N LEU A 25 0.94 -17.29 4.25
CA LEU A 25 2.28 -17.69 4.70
C LEU A 25 2.89 -16.64 5.64
N VAL A 26 2.83 -15.35 5.28
CA VAL A 26 3.33 -14.26 6.12
C VAL A 26 2.58 -14.24 7.45
N THR A 27 1.25 -14.37 7.41
CA THR A 27 0.42 -14.30 8.62
C THR A 27 0.61 -15.47 9.58
N THR A 28 1.00 -16.65 9.07
CA THR A 28 1.22 -17.87 9.85
C THR A 28 2.66 -18.03 10.33
N ARG A 29 3.65 -17.59 9.56
CA ARG A 29 5.08 -17.75 9.89
C ARG A 29 5.67 -16.58 10.67
N VAL A 30 5.13 -15.37 10.52
CA VAL A 30 5.71 -14.16 11.12
C VAL A 30 4.97 -13.80 12.40
N VAL A 31 5.64 -14.03 13.54
CA VAL A 31 5.09 -13.77 14.89
C VAL A 31 5.31 -12.32 15.32
N ASN A 32 6.35 -11.66 14.80
CA ASN A 32 6.62 -10.25 15.10
C ASN A 32 5.62 -9.34 14.37
N ALA A 33 4.85 -8.55 15.12
CA ALA A 33 3.80 -7.69 14.58
C ALA A 33 4.31 -6.66 13.55
N GLY A 34 5.48 -6.05 13.78
CA GLY A 34 6.05 -5.04 12.88
C GLY A 34 6.60 -5.63 11.58
N VAL A 35 7.27 -6.79 11.68
CA VAL A 35 7.77 -7.50 10.49
C VAL A 35 6.60 -8.01 9.65
N LYS A 36 5.57 -8.57 10.30
CA LYS A 36 4.35 -9.04 9.64
C LYS A 36 3.65 -7.89 8.91
N ALA A 37 3.46 -6.76 9.57
CA ALA A 37 2.83 -5.60 8.97
C ALA A 37 3.63 -5.03 7.78
N THR A 38 4.96 -4.96 7.88
CA THR A 38 5.82 -4.50 6.79
C THR A 38 5.75 -5.42 5.56
N LEU A 39 5.75 -6.74 5.77
CA LEU A 39 5.64 -7.72 4.70
C LEU A 39 4.24 -7.70 4.05
N LEU A 40 3.18 -7.57 4.85
CA LEU A 40 1.83 -7.43 4.33
C LEU A 40 1.64 -6.11 3.57
N LEU A 41 2.27 -5.03 4.04
CA LEU A 41 2.31 -3.76 3.33
C LEU A 41 3.01 -3.92 1.98
N ALA A 42 4.17 -4.59 1.95
CA ALA A 42 4.89 -4.86 0.70
C ALA A 42 4.03 -5.66 -0.29
N LEU A 43 3.36 -6.72 0.18
CA LEU A 43 2.44 -7.52 -0.64
C LEU A 43 1.27 -6.69 -1.17
N SER A 44 0.71 -5.80 -0.35
CA SER A 44 -0.38 -4.90 -0.75
C SER A 44 0.07 -3.94 -1.85
N THR A 45 1.25 -3.32 -1.69
CA THR A 45 1.83 -2.44 -2.71
C THR A 45 2.11 -3.19 -4.02
N LEU A 46 2.68 -4.40 -3.94
CA LEU A 46 2.92 -5.27 -5.08
C LEU A 46 1.62 -5.63 -5.81
N ASN A 47 0.55 -5.94 -5.08
CA ASN A 47 -0.75 -6.24 -5.66
C ASN A 47 -1.31 -5.05 -6.44
N GLY A 48 -1.32 -3.85 -5.84
CA GLY A 48 -1.79 -2.64 -6.53
C GLY A 48 -1.02 -2.37 -7.82
N PHE A 49 0.32 -2.49 -7.77
CA PHE A 49 1.18 -2.33 -8.93
C PHE A 49 0.88 -3.37 -10.03
N LEU A 50 0.73 -4.65 -9.66
CA LEU A 50 0.45 -5.72 -10.62
C LEU A 50 -0.94 -5.60 -11.26
N VAL A 51 -1.94 -5.09 -10.51
CA VAL A 51 -3.28 -4.82 -11.05
C VAL A 51 -3.23 -3.72 -12.09
N GLU A 52 -2.55 -2.60 -11.82
CA GLU A 52 -2.36 -1.53 -12.80
C GLU A 52 -1.56 -1.99 -14.02
N LEU A 53 -0.53 -2.83 -13.81
CA LEU A 53 0.25 -3.40 -14.91
C LEU A 53 -0.57 -4.34 -15.81
N GLY A 54 -1.56 -5.03 -15.25
CA GLY A 54 -2.48 -5.89 -15.99
C GLY A 54 -3.55 -5.11 -16.77
N ALA A 55 -3.82 -3.86 -16.41
CA ALA A 55 -4.76 -2.99 -17.10
C ALA A 55 -4.17 -1.59 -17.30
N PRO A 56 -3.07 -1.46 -18.07
CA PRO A 56 -2.39 -0.19 -18.25
C PRO A 56 -3.27 0.76 -19.06
N GLY A 57 -3.51 1.96 -18.53
CA GLY A 57 -4.12 3.06 -19.29
C GLY A 57 -3.16 3.59 -20.37
N ASP A 58 -3.69 4.41 -21.29
CA ASP A 58 -2.93 4.89 -22.47
C ASP A 58 -1.64 5.66 -22.11
N ASP A 59 -1.57 6.27 -20.92
CA ASP A 59 -0.40 7.01 -20.42
C ASP A 59 0.40 6.25 -19.33
N TYR A 60 0.19 4.94 -19.17
CA TYR A 60 0.81 4.16 -18.10
C TYR A 60 2.33 3.96 -18.34
N SER A 61 3.14 4.52 -17.45
CA SER A 61 4.58 4.28 -17.39
C SER A 61 4.90 3.33 -16.23
N VAL A 62 5.33 2.11 -16.56
CA VAL A 62 5.76 1.09 -15.59
C VAL A 62 6.86 1.63 -14.67
N GLY A 63 7.81 2.39 -15.22
CA GLY A 63 8.91 2.99 -14.45
C GLY A 63 8.40 4.00 -13.43
N THR A 64 7.47 4.86 -13.83
CA THR A 64 6.83 5.84 -12.94
C THR A 64 6.02 5.14 -11.85
N ALA A 65 5.21 4.13 -12.22
CA ALA A 65 4.42 3.35 -11.28
C ALA A 65 5.30 2.60 -10.26
N ALA A 66 6.44 2.05 -10.69
CA ALA A 66 7.37 1.35 -9.81
C ALA A 66 8.01 2.31 -8.79
N VAL A 67 8.40 3.51 -9.22
CA VAL A 67 8.94 4.54 -8.32
C VAL A 67 7.88 5.00 -7.32
N LEU A 68 6.66 5.25 -7.77
CA LEU A 68 5.52 5.62 -6.90
C LEU A 68 5.21 4.53 -5.88
N ALA A 69 5.17 3.27 -6.31
CA ALA A 69 4.98 2.13 -5.43
C ALA A 69 6.08 2.04 -4.36
N LEU A 70 7.35 2.22 -4.75
CA LEU A 70 8.48 2.20 -3.82
C LEU A 70 8.41 3.35 -2.81
N VAL A 71 8.12 4.58 -3.25
CA VAL A 71 7.98 5.74 -2.37
C VAL A 71 6.80 5.58 -1.40
N SER A 72 5.67 5.08 -1.90
CA SER A 72 4.49 4.80 -1.08
C SER A 72 4.76 3.72 -0.04
N PHE A 73 5.42 2.63 -0.43
CA PHE A 73 5.86 1.57 0.48
C PHE A 73 6.80 2.11 1.56
N ALA A 74 7.87 2.81 1.17
CA ALA A 74 8.83 3.38 2.11
C ALA A 74 8.16 4.35 3.09
N THR A 75 7.27 5.21 2.60
CA THR A 75 6.48 6.13 3.42
C THR A 75 5.60 5.37 4.41
N GLY A 76 4.89 4.33 3.96
CA GLY A 76 4.07 3.48 4.82
C GLY A 76 4.89 2.76 5.89
N VAL A 77 6.08 2.26 5.57
CA VAL A 77 7.01 1.65 6.55
C VAL A 77 7.47 2.67 7.59
N LEU A 78 7.89 3.86 7.14
CA LEU A 78 8.31 4.93 8.04
C LEU A 78 7.17 5.39 8.97
N MET A 79 5.94 5.45 8.47
CA MET A 79 4.74 5.72 9.28
C MET A 79 4.47 4.58 10.27
N HIS A 80 4.57 3.33 9.82
CA HIS A 80 4.30 2.14 10.64
C HIS A 80 5.25 2.02 11.83
N PHE A 81 6.55 2.28 11.63
CA PHE A 81 7.55 2.29 12.71
C PHE A 81 7.59 3.60 13.50
N GLY A 82 6.73 4.58 13.18
CA GLY A 82 6.71 5.87 13.87
C GLY A 82 7.96 6.72 13.64
N LEU A 83 8.73 6.48 12.59
CA LEU A 83 9.93 7.24 12.25
C LEU A 83 9.59 8.68 11.80
N TYR A 84 8.34 8.94 11.39
CA TYR A 84 7.81 10.28 11.19
C TYR A 84 7.49 11.04 12.48
N LYS A 85 7.51 10.40 13.66
CA LYS A 85 7.17 11.05 14.94
C LYS A 85 8.03 12.29 15.27
N PRO A 86 9.36 12.32 15.04
CA PRO A 86 10.19 13.50 15.30
C PRO A 86 9.86 14.70 14.40
N THR A 87 9.27 14.45 13.22
CA THR A 87 9.02 15.50 12.22
C THR A 87 7.77 16.34 12.52
N GLY A 88 6.92 15.93 13.47
CA GLY A 88 5.77 16.70 13.95
C GLY A 88 4.62 16.90 12.94
N ILE A 89 4.79 16.45 11.70
CA ILE A 89 3.85 16.65 10.58
C ILE A 89 2.48 16.02 10.87
N ALA A 90 2.45 14.85 11.51
CA ALA A 90 1.19 14.17 11.86
C ALA A 90 0.35 14.99 12.85
N GLY A 91 0.98 15.61 13.86
CA GLY A 91 0.29 16.49 14.81
C GLY A 91 -0.22 17.75 14.12
N ARG A 92 0.62 18.39 13.31
CA ARG A 92 0.25 19.57 12.51
C ARG A 92 -0.92 19.29 11.55
N ALA A 93 -0.96 18.09 10.94
CA ALA A 93 -2.06 17.67 10.08
C ALA A 93 -3.36 17.40 10.83
N GLN A 94 -3.28 16.95 12.09
CA GLN A 94 -4.45 16.77 12.96
C GLN A 94 -5.01 18.11 13.46
N ASP A 95 -4.16 19.12 13.63
CA ASP A 95 -4.56 20.46 14.08
C ASP A 95 -5.38 21.25 13.02
N VAL A 96 -5.27 20.90 11.73
CA VAL A 96 -5.95 21.64 10.65
C VAL A 96 -7.47 21.42 10.62
N GLY A 97 -8.01 20.52 11.46
CA GLY A 97 -9.44 20.18 11.51
C GLY A 97 -10.07 20.21 12.91
N SER A 98 -9.29 20.44 13.97
CA SER A 98 -9.81 20.53 15.34
C SER A 98 -10.50 21.87 15.56
N LYS A 99 -11.80 21.96 15.21
CA LYS A 99 -12.66 22.99 15.78
C LYS A 99 -12.72 22.79 17.29
N THR A 100 -12.19 23.75 18.03
CA THR A 100 -12.39 23.87 19.47
C THR A 100 -13.89 23.89 19.73
N SER A 101 -14.46 22.79 20.20
CA SER A 101 -15.83 22.78 20.71
C SER A 101 -15.84 23.66 21.95
N THR A 102 -16.25 24.92 21.80
CA THR A 102 -16.53 25.82 22.92
C THR A 102 -17.44 25.09 23.90
N PRO A 103 -17.01 24.84 25.15
CA PRO A 103 -17.87 24.20 26.14
C PRO A 103 -19.12 25.06 26.31
N ARG A 104 -20.31 24.48 26.09
CA ARG A 104 -21.58 25.13 26.40
C ARG A 104 -21.73 25.09 27.92
N THR A 105 -21.37 26.19 28.58
CA THR A 105 -21.68 26.42 30.00
C THR A 105 -23.20 26.46 30.15
N ILE A 106 -23.73 25.53 30.94
CA ILE A 106 -25.13 25.50 31.40
C ILE A 106 -25.37 26.57 32.46
#